data_AF-A0A7W5FTP6-F1
#
_entry.id   AF-A0A7W5FTP6-F1
#
_cell.length_a   1.000
_cell.length_b   1.000
_cell.length_c   1.000
_cell.angle_alpha   90.00
_cell.angle_beta   90.00
_cell.angle_gamma   90.00
#
_symmetry.space_group_name_H-M   'P 1'
#
loop_
_entity.id
_entity.type
_entity.pdbx_description
1 polymer ?
#
loop_
_entity_poly.entity_id
_entity_poly.type
_entity_poly.pdbx_seq_one_letter_code
_entity_poly.pdbx_strand_id
1 'polypeptide(L)'
;MTGLTLVTGARAADRERAIAAALVPGRHTAIILEGLADANSPLVYDESDASADGRPQVIRIAPGCLCCAGHLVLRVTLHRILRRPPAQLFISLADASHLERLRASLSSAPYDALLRLSPDLAV
;
A
#
# COMPACT_ATOMS: atom_id res chain seq x y z
N MET A 1 -3.73 -14.90 5.75
CA MET A 1 -2.84 -14.39 4.69
C MET A 1 -3.44 -13.12 4.13
N THR A 2 -2.64 -12.06 4.01
CA THR A 2 -3.03 -10.76 3.44
C THR A 2 -2.81 -10.77 1.93
N GLY A 3 -3.82 -10.38 1.14
CA GLY A 3 -3.63 -10.18 -0.30
C GLY A 3 -2.86 -8.89 -0.57
N LEU A 4 -1.71 -8.97 -1.24
CA LEU A 4 -0.85 -7.83 -1.56
C LEU A 4 -0.97 -7.49 -3.05
N THR A 5 -1.23 -6.22 -3.36
CA THR A 5 -1.17 -5.66 -4.72
C THR A 5 -0.15 -4.52 -4.76
N LEU A 6 0.81 -4.60 -5.68
CA LEU A 6 1.72 -3.51 -5.97
C LEU A 6 1.06 -2.59 -7.00
N VAL A 7 1.15 -1.28 -6.77
CA VAL A 7 0.52 -0.26 -7.63
C VAL A 7 1.58 0.66 -8.18
N THR A 8 1.65 0.77 -9.50
CA THR A 8 2.61 1.61 -10.22
C THR A 8 1.88 2.54 -11.18
N GLY A 9 2.52 3.66 -11.53
CA GLY A 9 1.95 4.66 -12.43
C GLY A 9 2.62 6.01 -12.26
N ALA A 10 2.62 6.82 -13.32
CA ALA A 10 3.42 8.04 -13.38
C ALA A 10 2.97 9.12 -12.38
N ARG A 11 1.66 9.23 -12.10
CA ARG A 11 1.10 10.25 -11.20
C ARG A 11 0.52 9.62 -9.95
N ALA A 12 0.75 10.24 -8.79
CA ALA A 12 0.16 9.82 -7.53
C ALA A 12 -1.37 9.77 -7.59
N ALA A 13 -1.99 10.80 -8.19
CA ALA A 13 -3.45 10.87 -8.34
C ALA A 13 -4.03 9.66 -9.11
N ASP A 14 -3.36 9.20 -10.16
CA ASP A 14 -3.83 8.07 -10.97
C ASP A 14 -3.75 6.77 -10.18
N ARG A 15 -2.63 6.53 -9.48
CA ARG A 15 -2.47 5.36 -8.60
C ARG A 15 -3.50 5.35 -7.47
N GLU A 16 -3.75 6.49 -6.85
CA GLU A 16 -4.71 6.58 -5.74
C GLU A 16 -6.16 6.39 -6.20
N ARG A 17 -6.54 6.90 -7.39
CA ARG A 17 -7.85 6.60 -8.01
C ARG A 17 -8.00 5.12 -8.34
N ALA A 18 -6.94 4.49 -8.86
CA ALA A 18 -6.94 3.08 -9.18
C ALA A 18 -7.15 2.22 -7.91
N ILE A 19 -6.46 2.58 -6.82
CA ILE A 19 -6.64 1.94 -5.52
C ILE A 19 -8.07 2.14 -5.03
N ALA A 20 -8.59 3.37 -5.03
CA ALA A 20 -9.94 3.69 -4.59
C ALA A 20 -11.00 2.87 -5.35
N ALA A 21 -10.85 2.73 -6.67
CA ALA A 21 -11.72 1.91 -7.51
C ALA A 21 -11.62 0.40 -7.22
N ALA A 22 -10.49 -0.06 -6.68
CA ALA A 22 -10.24 -1.47 -6.32
C ALA A 22 -10.63 -1.80 -4.87
N LEU A 23 -11.05 -0.82 -4.06
CA LEU A 23 -11.47 -1.06 -2.68
C LEU A 23 -12.77 -1.85 -2.62
N VAL A 24 -12.81 -2.81 -1.70
CA VAL A 24 -14.02 -3.57 -1.38
C VAL A 24 -14.63 -3.01 -0.08
N PRO A 25 -15.87 -2.49 -0.10
CA PRO A 25 -16.53 -1.99 1.10
C PRO A 25 -16.57 -3.03 2.24
N GLY A 26 -16.36 -2.58 3.48
CA GLY A 26 -16.38 -3.44 4.67
C GLY A 26 -15.17 -4.37 4.81
N ARG A 27 -14.24 -4.37 3.86
CA ARG A 27 -13.04 -5.20 3.90
C ARG A 27 -11.90 -4.46 4.59
N HIS A 28 -11.37 -5.05 5.66
CA HIS A 28 -10.21 -4.50 6.36
C HIS A 28 -9.01 -4.41 5.41
N THR A 29 -8.66 -3.19 5.03
CA THR A 29 -7.68 -2.90 3.98
C THR A 29 -6.64 -1.93 4.51
N ALA A 30 -5.37 -2.15 4.19
CA ALA A 30 -4.30 -1.18 4.42
C ALA A 30 -3.71 -0.72 3.08
N ILE A 31 -3.27 0.53 3.03
CA ILE A 31 -2.74 1.16 1.83
C ILE A 31 -1.47 1.91 2.24
N ILE A 32 -0.34 1.55 1.64
CA ILE A 32 0.93 2.27 1.78
C ILE A 32 1.14 3.10 0.52
N LEU A 33 1.25 4.41 0.66
CA LEU A 33 1.43 5.35 -0.43
C LEU A 33 2.80 6.02 -0.36
N GLU A 34 3.57 5.94 -1.45
CA GLU A 34 4.78 6.74 -1.61
C GLU A 34 4.46 8.16 -2.09
N GLY A 35 4.96 9.14 -1.34
CA GLY A 35 4.80 10.57 -1.64
C GLY A 35 3.80 11.28 -0.74
N LEU A 36 3.73 12.60 -0.95
CA LEU A 36 2.76 13.47 -0.29
C LEU A 36 1.37 13.29 -0.91
N ALA A 37 0.34 13.60 -0.12
CA ALA A 37 -1.03 13.60 -0.60
C ALA A 37 -1.23 14.67 -1.69
N ASP A 38 -1.92 14.30 -2.76
CA ASP A 38 -2.61 15.29 -3.60
C ASP A 38 -3.82 15.82 -2.82
N ALA A 39 -4.09 17.12 -2.92
CA ALA A 39 -5.24 17.75 -2.25
C ALA A 39 -6.59 17.15 -2.71
N ASN A 40 -6.63 16.53 -3.89
CA ASN A 40 -7.80 15.88 -4.47
C ASN A 40 -7.73 14.35 -4.39
N SER A 41 -6.91 13.82 -3.48
CA SER A 41 -6.80 12.38 -3.26
C SER A 41 -8.15 11.78 -2.84
N PRO A 42 -8.62 10.72 -3.52
CA PRO A 42 -9.82 9.99 -3.09
C PRO A 42 -9.59 9.15 -1.83
N LEU A 43 -8.36 9.13 -1.31
CA LEU A 43 -7.94 8.38 -0.12
C LEU A 43 -7.65 9.31 1.08
N VAL A 44 -8.10 10.56 1.03
CA VAL A 44 -8.13 11.47 2.18
C VAL A 44 -9.44 11.24 2.91
N TYR A 45 -9.33 10.79 4.16
CA TYR A 45 -10.48 10.56 5.03
C TYR A 45 -10.44 11.57 6.16
N ASP A 46 -11.57 12.22 6.44
CA ASP A 46 -11.70 13.12 7.58
C ASP A 46 -11.72 12.29 8.88
N GLU A 47 -10.77 12.56 9.78
CA GLU A 47 -10.66 11.89 11.09
C GLU A 47 -11.85 12.20 12.00
N SER A 48 -12.57 13.30 11.75
CA SER A 48 -13.77 13.68 12.53
C SER A 48 -15.03 12.90 12.16
N ASP A 49 -15.00 12.18 11.04
CA ASP A 49 -16.14 11.41 10.56
C ASP A 49 -16.10 9.98 11.14
N ALA A 50 -16.58 9.88 12.38
CA ALA A 50 -16.56 8.69 13.24
C ALA A 50 -17.45 7.52 12.75
N SER A 51 -18.10 7.64 11.59
CA SER A 51 -19.07 6.67 11.06
C SER A 51 -18.48 5.42 10.40
N ALA A 52 -17.16 5.19 10.50
CA ALA A 52 -16.47 4.33 9.55
C ALA A 52 -15.76 3.11 10.14
N ASP A 53 -16.53 2.22 10.73
CA ASP A 53 -16.13 0.81 10.77
C ASP A 53 -15.95 0.31 9.33
N GLY A 54 -14.69 0.09 8.91
CA GLY A 54 -14.35 -0.44 7.58
C GLY A 54 -13.65 0.51 6.61
N ARG A 55 -13.24 1.72 7.03
CA ARG A 55 -12.32 2.55 6.22
C ARG A 55 -10.94 1.87 6.05
N PRO A 56 -10.29 2.01 4.89
CA PRO A 56 -8.94 1.51 4.72
C PRO A 56 -7.95 2.35 5.54
N GLN A 57 -6.97 1.67 6.14
CA GLN A 57 -5.85 2.33 6.82
C GLN A 57 -4.87 2.88 5.77
N VAL A 58 -4.80 4.21 5.62
CA VAL A 58 -3.85 4.86 4.69
C VAL A 58 -2.59 5.30 5.43
N ILE A 59 -1.44 4.88 4.94
CA ILE A 59 -0.12 5.21 5.48
C ILE A 59 0.70 5.86 4.38
N ARG A 60 1.14 7.10 4.59
CA ARG A 60 1.99 7.81 3.64
C ARG A 60 3.45 7.75 4.07
N ILE A 61 4.33 7.46 3.12
CA ILE A 61 5.78 7.36 3.31
C ILE A 61 6.43 8.32 2.31
N ALA A 62 7.51 9.00 2.73
CA ALA A 62 8.21 9.95 1.87
C ALA A 62 8.77 9.28 0.59
N PRO A 63 8.89 10.03 -0.53
CA PRO A 63 9.49 9.51 -1.76
C PRO A 63 10.88 8.91 -1.55
N GLY A 64 11.19 7.87 -2.30
CA GLY A 64 12.45 7.12 -2.21
C GLY A 64 12.50 6.16 -1.03
N CYS A 65 11.78 6.39 0.07
CA CYS A 65 11.92 5.56 1.28
C CYS A 65 11.47 4.10 1.12
N LEU A 66 10.64 3.79 0.12
CA LEU A 66 10.25 2.43 -0.20
C LEU A 66 11.33 1.65 -0.96
N CYS A 67 12.21 2.34 -1.68
CA CYS A 67 13.23 1.76 -2.57
C CYS A 67 14.67 2.01 -2.08
N CYS A 68 14.87 2.88 -1.09
CA CYS A 68 16.17 3.24 -0.50
C CYS A 68 16.70 2.21 0.51
N ALA A 69 17.96 2.37 0.92
CA ALA A 69 18.75 1.53 1.83
C ALA A 69 17.93 0.62 2.77
N GLY A 70 17.84 -0.66 2.41
CA GLY A 70 17.30 -1.73 3.26
C GLY A 70 15.78 -1.80 3.41
N HIS A 71 15.01 -0.98 2.68
CA HIS A 71 13.54 -0.91 2.77
C HIS A 71 13.05 -0.75 4.22
N LEU A 72 13.84 -0.12 5.12
CA LEU A 72 13.59 -0.19 6.57
C LEU A 72 12.21 0.36 6.94
N VAL A 73 11.83 1.51 6.36
CA VAL A 73 10.52 2.12 6.59
C VAL A 73 9.41 1.17 6.14
N LEU A 74 9.53 0.58 4.96
CA LEU A 74 8.57 -0.41 4.49
C LEU A 74 8.51 -1.63 5.40
N ARG A 75 9.65 -2.20 5.79
CA ARG A 75 9.71 -3.38 6.67
C ARG A 75 9.07 -3.13 8.03
N VAL A 76 9.40 -2.01 8.67
CA VAL A 76 8.79 -1.63 9.95
C VAL A 76 7.30 -1.39 9.79
N THR A 77 6.88 -0.72 8.70
CA THR A 77 5.47 -0.47 8.40
C THR A 77 4.71 -1.79 8.20
N LEU A 78 5.24 -2.70 7.39
CA LEU A 78 4.68 -4.03 7.19
C LEU A 78 4.62 -4.82 8.49
N HIS A 79 5.68 -4.85 9.29
CA HIS A 79 5.65 -5.50 10.60
C HIS A 79 4.58 -4.91 11.52
N ARG A 80 4.35 -3.59 11.48
CA ARG A 80 3.30 -2.95 12.29
C ARG A 80 1.90 -3.34 11.81
N ILE A 81 1.66 -3.31 10.49
CA ILE A 81 0.38 -3.69 9.87
C ILE A 81 0.08 -5.18 10.10
N LEU A 82 1.06 -6.05 9.86
CA LEU A 82 0.88 -7.51 9.91
C LEU A 82 0.70 -8.06 11.33
N ARG A 83 0.85 -7.25 12.39
CA ARG A 83 0.39 -7.62 13.75
C ARG A 83 -1.13 -7.73 13.85
N ARG A 84 -1.86 -6.98 13.03
CA ARG A 84 -3.32 -7.08 12.84
C ARG A 84 -3.57 -7.17 11.34
N PRO A 85 -3.29 -8.34 10.72
CA PRO A 85 -3.15 -8.43 9.28
C PRO A 85 -4.44 -8.02 8.58
N PRO A 86 -4.38 -7.08 7.62
CA PRO A 86 -5.54 -6.72 6.82
C PRO A 86 -5.86 -7.85 5.84
N ALA A 87 -7.09 -7.85 5.35
CA ALA A 87 -7.52 -8.77 4.30
C ALA A 87 -6.92 -8.37 2.94
N GLN A 88 -6.65 -7.08 2.73
CA GLN A 88 -6.02 -6.52 1.54
C GLN A 88 -4.96 -5.47 1.90
N LEU A 89 -3.87 -5.45 1.14
CA LEU A 89 -2.79 -4.50 1.25
C LEU A 89 -2.43 -3.98 -0.14
N PHE A 90 -2.43 -2.66 -0.30
CA PHE A 90 -1.90 -2.00 -1.49
C PHE A 90 -0.59 -1.30 -1.14
N ILE A 91 0.43 -1.43 -2.00
CA ILE A 91 1.67 -0.65 -1.89
C ILE A 91 1.84 0.12 -3.19
N SER A 92 1.69 1.44 -3.10
CA SER A 92 1.84 2.36 -4.22
C SER A 92 3.27 2.87 -4.30
N LEU A 93 3.92 2.61 -5.43
CA LEU A 93 5.28 3.02 -5.74
C LEU A 93 5.25 4.17 -6.74
N ALA A 94 5.99 5.24 -6.44
CA ALA A 94 6.18 6.36 -7.35
C ALA A 94 7.17 6.01 -8.48
N ASP A 95 8.13 5.14 -8.20
CA ASP A 95 9.12 4.65 -9.16
C ASP A 95 9.08 3.12 -9.27
N ALA A 96 8.82 2.64 -10.49
CA ALA A 96 8.77 1.22 -10.79
C ALA A 96 10.16 0.60 -11.06
N SER A 97 11.24 1.38 -11.09
CA SER A 97 12.60 0.91 -11.40
C SER A 97 13.08 -0.21 -10.46
N HIS A 98 12.55 -0.27 -9.24
CA HIS A 98 12.90 -1.28 -8.24
C HIS A 98 11.77 -2.27 -7.93
N LEU A 99 10.70 -2.30 -8.74
CA LEU A 99 9.51 -3.12 -8.51
C LEU A 99 9.85 -4.61 -8.38
N GLU A 100 10.65 -5.15 -9.31
CA GLU A 100 11.01 -6.58 -9.30
C GLU A 100 11.83 -6.97 -8.07
N ARG A 101 12.74 -6.10 -7.63
CA ARG A 101 13.52 -6.32 -6.40
C ARG A 101 12.61 -6.30 -5.18
N LEU A 102 11.65 -5.39 -5.13
CA LEU A 102 10.68 -5.33 -4.05
C LEU A 102 9.79 -6.58 -4.04
N ARG A 103 9.25 -6.96 -5.20
CA ARG A 103 8.46 -8.18 -5.39
C ARG A 103 9.20 -9.42 -4.89
N ALA A 104 10.46 -9.59 -5.30
CA ALA A 104 11.30 -10.70 -4.84
C ALA A 104 11.47 -10.69 -3.32
N SER A 105 11.70 -9.52 -2.72
CA SER A 105 11.82 -9.38 -1.27
C SER A 105 10.51 -9.65 -0.51
N LEU A 106 9.35 -9.36 -1.09
CA LEU A 106 8.04 -9.61 -0.47
C LEU A 106 7.55 -11.05 -0.70
N SER A 107 8.18 -11.77 -1.64
CA SER A 107 7.91 -13.17 -1.93
C SER A 107 8.84 -14.13 -1.18
N SER A 108 9.77 -13.61 -0.38
CA SER A 108 10.71 -14.38 0.43
C SER A 108 10.38 -14.28 1.92
N ALA A 109 10.98 -15.18 2.71
CA ALA A 109 10.84 -15.15 4.16
C ALA A 109 11.24 -13.79 4.76
N PRO A 110 10.49 -13.26 5.74
CA PRO A 110 9.35 -13.89 6.43
C PRO A 110 7.96 -13.59 5.80
N TYR A 111 7.91 -12.90 4.66
CA TYR A 111 6.67 -12.39 4.10
C TYR A 111 5.91 -13.42 3.26
N ASP A 112 6.61 -14.41 2.72
CA ASP A 112 6.04 -15.55 1.99
C ASP A 112 4.90 -16.27 2.74
N ALA A 113 5.01 -16.40 4.08
CA ALA A 113 3.97 -16.99 4.92
C ALA A 113 2.80 -16.04 5.26
N LEU A 114 3.00 -14.73 5.09
CA LEU A 114 2.06 -13.68 5.54
C LEU A 114 1.29 -13.04 4.38
N LEU A 115 1.96 -12.86 3.25
CA LEU A 115 1.49 -12.14 2.07
C LEU A 115 1.20 -13.09 0.92
N ARG A 116 0.13 -12.82 0.18
CA ARG A 116 -0.15 -13.44 -1.10
C ARG A 116 -0.08 -12.35 -2.18
N LEU A 117 0.95 -12.39 -3.01
CA LEU A 117 1.05 -11.47 -4.13
C LEU A 117 -0.08 -11.73 -5.12
N SER A 118 -0.78 -10.65 -5.46
CA SER A 118 -1.83 -10.59 -6.49
C SER A 118 -1.25 -9.91 -7.74
N PRO A 119 -1.97 -9.93 -8.88
CA PRO A 119 -1.56 -9.16 -10.05
C PRO A 119 -1.35 -7.68 -9.72
N ASP A 120 -0.33 -7.08 -10.31
CA ASP A 120 -0.05 -5.66 -10.12
C ASP A 120 -1.13 -4.80 -10.76
N LEU A 121 -1.31 -3.61 -10.19
CA LEU A 121 -2.19 -2.58 -10.71
C LEU A 121 -1.33 -1.46 -11.32
N ALA A 122 -1.19 -1.47 -12.65
CA ALA A 122 -0.48 -0.44 -13.39
C ALA A 122 -1.46 0.56 -14.02
N VAL A 123 -1.21 1.85 -13.85
CA VAL A 123 -2.04 2.96 -14.39
C VAL A 123 -1.25 4.09 -15.02
#